data_AF-Q68Y51-F1
#
_entry.id   AF-Q68Y51-F1
#
_cell.length_a   1.000
_cell.length_b   1.000
_cell.length_c   1.000
_cell.angle_alpha   90.00
_cell.angle_beta   90.00
_cell.angle_gamma   90.00
#
_symmetry.space_group_name_H-M   'P 1'
#
loop_
_entity.id
_entity.type
_entity.pdbx_description
1 polymer ?
#
loop_
_entity_poly.entity_id
_entity_poly.type
_entity_poly.pdbx_seq_one_letter_code
_entity_poly.pdbx_strand_id
1 'polypeptide(L)'
;MWEMMTAHLIQNHENIKRGEDDKFSLAFARIENHYFVNKGFLPSDSHLLDNVDKIRHIKAFIVQGRYDVCCPMMSAWDLHKAWPEAEFKMVPDAGHSANEVGVAAELVSANEKLKSMFTK
;
A
#
# COMPACT_ATOMS: atom_id res chain seq x y z
N MET A 1 -18.98 0.96 -4.78
CA MET A 1 -17.79 1.86 -4.79
C MET A 1 -16.65 1.23 -5.61
N TRP A 2 -15.96 1.96 -6.51
CA TRP A 2 -14.93 1.39 -7.41
C TRP A 2 -13.81 0.68 -6.66
N GLU A 3 -13.20 1.34 -5.67
CA GLU A 3 -12.06 0.81 -4.94
C GLU A 3 -12.36 -0.50 -4.21
N MET A 4 -13.57 -0.65 -3.66
CA MET A 4 -13.98 -1.89 -2.99
C MET A 4 -14.08 -3.08 -3.96
N MET A 5 -14.29 -2.82 -5.26
CA MET A 5 -14.33 -3.86 -6.30
C MET A 5 -12.94 -4.25 -6.80
N THR A 6 -11.96 -3.34 -6.68
CA THR A 6 -10.62 -3.49 -7.28
C THR A 6 -9.52 -3.73 -6.26
N ALA A 7 -9.82 -3.60 -4.96
CA ALA A 7 -8.83 -3.78 -3.90
C ALA A 7 -8.30 -5.21 -3.78
N HIS A 8 -9.04 -6.22 -4.22
CA HIS A 8 -8.55 -7.61 -4.26
C HIS A 8 -8.39 -8.06 -5.70
N LEU A 9 -7.46 -9.00 -5.94
CA LEU A 9 -7.30 -9.65 -7.25
C LEU A 9 -8.59 -10.40 -7.63
N ILE A 10 -9.11 -11.17 -6.69
CA ILE A 10 -10.43 -11.80 -6.80
C ILE A 10 -11.38 -11.06 -5.86
N GLN A 11 -12.54 -10.68 -6.39
CA GLN A 11 -13.51 -9.86 -5.67
C GLN A 11 -13.86 -10.43 -4.29
N ASN A 12 -13.79 -9.56 -3.29
CA ASN A 12 -14.19 -9.86 -1.92
C ASN A 12 -15.58 -9.28 -1.65
N HIS A 13 -16.59 -10.15 -1.57
CA HIS A 13 -18.00 -9.75 -1.43
C HIS A 13 -18.28 -8.96 -0.14
N GLU A 14 -17.56 -9.21 0.96
CA GLU A 14 -17.73 -8.47 2.21
C GLU A 14 -17.26 -7.02 2.05
N ASN A 15 -16.13 -6.80 1.38
CA ASN A 15 -15.65 -5.46 1.07
C ASN A 15 -16.58 -4.71 0.12
N ILE A 16 -17.11 -5.41 -0.90
CA ILE A 16 -18.06 -4.82 -1.84
C ILE A 16 -19.30 -4.34 -1.11
N LYS A 17 -19.87 -5.19 -0.25
CA LYS A 17 -21.05 -4.87 0.58
C LYS A 17 -20.81 -3.66 1.48
N ARG A 18 -19.62 -3.49 2.04
CA ARG A 18 -19.27 -2.28 2.81
C ARG A 18 -19.36 -1.02 1.95
N GLY A 19 -18.98 -1.11 0.68
CA GLY A 19 -19.09 -0.02 -0.30
C GLY A 19 -20.51 0.26 -0.82
N GLU A 20 -21.53 -0.45 -0.32
CA GLU A 20 -22.95 -0.18 -0.57
C GLU A 20 -23.57 0.73 0.50
N ASP A 21 -22.90 0.94 1.64
CA ASP A 21 -23.34 1.93 2.62
C ASP A 21 -22.99 3.34 2.11
N ASP A 22 -24.04 4.10 1.77
CA ASP A 22 -23.93 5.48 1.28
C ASP A 22 -23.23 6.42 2.27
N LYS A 23 -23.44 6.25 3.59
CA LYS A 23 -22.81 7.12 4.59
C LYS A 23 -21.31 6.87 4.65
N PHE A 24 -20.91 5.61 4.66
CA PHE A 24 -19.50 5.22 4.58
C PHE A 24 -18.87 5.71 3.27
N SER A 25 -19.50 5.40 2.14
CA SER A 25 -18.96 5.69 0.81
C SER A 25 -18.82 7.20 0.57
N LEU A 26 -19.79 8.00 0.98
CA LEU A 26 -19.71 9.46 0.86
C LEU A 26 -18.61 10.06 1.74
N ALA A 27 -18.48 9.59 2.98
CA ALA A 27 -17.42 10.07 3.88
C ALA A 27 -16.03 9.69 3.35
N PHE A 28 -15.85 8.43 2.94
CA PHE A 28 -14.63 7.90 2.35
C PHE A 28 -14.23 8.70 1.11
N ALA A 29 -15.12 8.79 0.12
CA ALA A 29 -14.86 9.48 -1.14
C ALA A 29 -14.54 10.98 -0.95
N ARG A 30 -15.20 11.67 -0.02
CA ARG A 30 -14.92 13.09 0.24
C ARG A 30 -13.52 13.31 0.79
N ILE A 31 -13.08 12.46 1.72
CA ILE A 31 -11.75 12.60 2.33
C ILE A 31 -10.68 12.27 1.29
N GLU A 32 -10.80 11.16 0.58
CA GLU A 32 -9.84 10.78 -0.46
C GLU A 32 -9.75 11.83 -1.56
N ASN A 33 -10.90 12.23 -2.12
CA ASN A 33 -10.94 13.21 -3.19
C ASN A 33 -10.30 14.53 -2.74
N HIS A 34 -10.55 14.96 -1.50
CA HIS A 34 -9.92 16.16 -0.96
C HIS A 34 -8.39 16.09 -0.99
N TYR A 35 -7.77 14.97 -0.60
CA TYR A 35 -6.32 14.82 -0.70
C TYR A 35 -5.84 14.68 -2.15
N PHE A 36 -6.57 13.98 -3.01
CA PHE A 36 -6.20 13.80 -4.40
C PHE A 36 -6.21 15.11 -5.20
N VAL A 37 -7.27 15.93 -5.08
CA VAL A 37 -7.35 17.21 -5.81
C VAL A 37 -6.33 18.23 -5.32
N ASN A 38 -5.87 18.09 -4.07
CA ASN A 38 -4.80 18.91 -3.49
C ASN A 38 -3.41 18.28 -3.61
N LYS A 39 -3.26 17.19 -4.38
CA LYS A 39 -1.98 16.50 -4.60
C LYS A 39 -1.25 16.13 -3.29
N GLY A 40 -2.02 15.66 -2.30
CA GLY A 40 -1.51 15.32 -0.98
C GLY A 40 -0.92 16.50 -0.20
N PHE A 41 -1.16 17.74 -0.64
CA PHE A 41 -0.53 18.96 -0.10
C PHE A 41 1.00 18.93 -0.16
N LEU A 42 1.57 18.16 -1.08
CA LEU A 42 3.00 18.04 -1.27
C LEU A 42 3.52 19.12 -2.24
N PRO A 43 4.76 19.60 -2.05
CA PRO A 43 5.36 20.60 -2.96
C PRO A 43 5.53 20.14 -4.41
N SER A 44 5.65 18.83 -4.64
CA SER A 44 5.83 18.22 -5.96
C SER A 44 5.27 16.79 -5.98
N ASP A 45 4.96 16.29 -7.17
CA ASP A 45 4.41 14.93 -7.34
C ASP A 45 5.43 13.84 -6.92
N SER A 46 6.74 14.10 -7.05
CA SER A 46 7.85 13.20 -6.66
C SER A 46 8.35 13.39 -5.23
N HIS A 47 7.75 14.30 -4.44
CA HIS A 47 8.32 14.78 -3.19
C HIS A 47 8.76 13.67 -2.22
N LEU A 48 8.01 12.57 -2.10
CA LEU A 48 8.36 11.46 -1.22
C LEU A 48 9.63 10.71 -1.69
N LEU A 49 9.75 10.44 -2.99
CA LEU A 49 10.93 9.77 -3.56
C LEU A 49 12.16 10.68 -3.47
N ASP A 50 12.00 11.98 -3.77
CA ASP A 50 13.08 12.97 -3.70
C ASP A 50 13.64 13.15 -2.28
N ASN A 51 12.87 12.75 -1.24
CA ASN A 51 13.23 12.92 0.16
C ASN A 51 13.50 11.60 0.89
N VAL A 52 13.55 10.47 0.18
CA VAL A 52 13.67 9.15 0.81
C VAL A 52 14.99 8.98 1.58
N ASP A 53 16.06 9.67 1.15
CA ASP A 53 17.37 9.64 1.83
C ASP A 53 17.28 10.01 3.31
N LYS A 54 16.30 10.84 3.69
CA LYS A 54 16.07 11.23 5.09
C LYS A 54 15.71 10.05 5.99
N ILE A 55 15.16 8.97 5.43
CA ILE A 55 14.68 7.80 6.16
C ILE A 55 15.40 6.51 5.82
N ARG A 56 16.39 6.52 4.91
CA ARG A 56 17.06 5.29 4.44
C ARG A 56 17.75 4.48 5.54
N HIS A 57 18.12 5.13 6.64
CA HIS A 57 18.68 4.50 7.83
C HIS A 57 17.67 3.66 8.63
N ILE A 58 16.37 3.80 8.38
CA ILE A 58 15.30 3.04 9.02
C ILE A 58 15.20 1.68 8.31
N LYS A 59 15.12 0.58 9.08
CA LYS A 59 14.85 -0.72 8.50
C LYS A 59 13.41 -0.77 7.98
N ALA A 60 13.26 -1.04 6.68
CA ALA A 60 11.96 -1.05 6.02
C ALA A 60 11.72 -2.33 5.20
N PHE A 61 10.45 -2.65 5.04
CA PHE A 61 9.94 -3.73 4.20
C PHE A 61 8.85 -3.15 3.32
N ILE A 62 8.90 -3.44 2.02
CA ILE A 62 7.92 -3.02 1.02
C ILE A 62 7.25 -4.29 0.50
N VAL A 63 5.96 -4.45 0.76
CA VAL A 63 5.14 -5.59 0.29
C VAL A 63 4.12 -5.06 -0.72
N GLN A 64 4.13 -5.59 -1.94
CA GLN A 64 3.25 -5.13 -3.02
C GLN A 64 2.60 -6.29 -3.76
N GLY A 65 1.28 -6.24 -3.98
CA GLY A 65 0.60 -7.18 -4.88
C GLY A 65 0.95 -6.89 -6.35
N ARG A 66 1.26 -7.93 -7.12
CA ARG A 66 1.62 -7.81 -8.54
C ARG A 66 0.48 -7.21 -9.38
N TYR A 67 -0.76 -7.49 -9.00
CA TYR A 67 -1.97 -7.06 -9.71
C TYR A 67 -2.75 -5.98 -8.95
N ASP A 68 -2.08 -5.22 -8.09
CA ASP A 68 -2.65 -4.01 -7.51
C ASP A 68 -2.92 -2.98 -8.61
N VAL A 69 -4.20 -2.72 -8.86
CA VAL A 69 -4.67 -1.72 -9.84
C VAL A 69 -5.05 -0.38 -9.20
N CYS A 70 -5.07 -0.31 -7.86
CA CYS A 70 -5.30 0.95 -7.12
C CYS A 70 -3.99 1.74 -7.03
N CYS A 71 -2.92 1.06 -6.62
CA CYS A 71 -1.56 1.58 -6.53
C CYS A 71 -0.64 0.71 -7.39
N PRO A 72 -0.49 1.00 -8.69
CA PRO A 72 0.28 0.16 -9.59
C PRO A 72 1.69 -0.14 -9.09
N MET A 73 2.16 -1.38 -9.31
CA MET A 73 3.47 -1.90 -8.86
C MET A 73 4.66 -0.98 -9.16
N MET A 74 4.57 -0.15 -10.20
CA MET A 74 5.57 0.86 -10.56
C MET A 74 5.97 1.74 -9.37
N SER A 75 5.04 2.19 -8.55
CA SER A 75 5.35 3.06 -7.40
C SER A 75 6.20 2.36 -6.34
N ALA A 76 5.87 1.10 -6.00
CA ALA A 76 6.64 0.29 -5.07
C ALA A 76 8.04 -0.05 -5.63
N TRP A 77 8.14 -0.28 -6.94
CA TRP A 77 9.42 -0.51 -7.61
C TRP A 77 10.29 0.75 -7.63
N ASP A 78 9.72 1.91 -7.91
CA ASP A 78 10.43 3.19 -7.88
C ASP A 78 10.92 3.52 -6.47
N LEU A 79 10.10 3.25 -5.44
CA LEU A 79 10.53 3.37 -4.05
C LEU A 79 11.66 2.41 -3.71
N HIS A 80 11.59 1.14 -4.13
CA HIS A 80 12.68 0.18 -3.88
C HIS A 80 14.00 0.59 -4.55
N LYS A 81 13.94 1.15 -5.78
CA LYS A 81 15.14 1.69 -6.44
C LYS A 81 15.74 2.88 -5.68
N ALA A 82 14.89 3.77 -5.15
CA ALA A 82 15.32 4.94 -4.38
C ALA A 82 15.75 4.60 -2.94
N TRP A 83 15.21 3.52 -2.37
CA TRP A 83 15.49 3.00 -1.03
C TRP A 83 15.99 1.55 -1.08
N PRO A 84 17.23 1.32 -1.58
CA PRO A 84 17.76 -0.03 -1.79
C PRO A 84 17.96 -0.84 -0.49
N GLU A 85 18.02 -0.18 0.66
CA GLU A 85 18.10 -0.83 1.98
C GLU A 85 16.79 -1.51 2.40
N ALA A 86 15.66 -1.10 1.82
CA ALA A 86 14.36 -1.69 2.10
C ALA A 86 14.23 -3.08 1.45
N GLU A 87 13.78 -4.06 2.23
CA GLU A 87 13.48 -5.38 1.68
C GLU A 87 12.21 -5.32 0.84
N PHE A 88 12.31 -5.62 -0.45
CA PHE A 88 11.17 -5.61 -1.37
C PHE A 88 10.64 -7.02 -1.60
N LYS A 89 9.33 -7.17 -1.39
CA LYS A 89 8.57 -8.40 -1.63
C LYS A 89 7.36 -8.10 -2.49
N MET A 90 7.25 -8.86 -3.56
CA MET A 90 6.14 -8.72 -4.48
C MET A 90 5.38 -10.03 -4.56
N VAL A 91 4.10 -9.96 -4.25
CA VAL A 91 3.22 -11.11 -4.14
C VAL A 91 2.62 -11.38 -5.52
N PRO A 92 2.88 -12.55 -6.13
CA PRO A 92 2.57 -12.79 -7.54
C PRO A 92 1.08 -12.83 -7.85
N ASP A 93 0.24 -13.22 -6.90
CA ASP A 93 -1.19 -13.50 -7.04
C ASP A 93 -2.06 -12.68 -6.07
N ALA A 94 -1.72 -11.39 -5.87
CA ALA A 94 -2.47 -10.49 -4.99
C ALA A 94 -2.74 -9.11 -5.61
N GLY A 95 -3.83 -8.50 -5.16
CA GLY A 95 -4.21 -7.12 -5.45
C GLY A 95 -3.67 -6.10 -4.43
N HIS A 96 -4.48 -5.09 -4.13
CA HIS A 96 -4.14 -3.96 -3.25
C HIS A 96 -4.22 -4.28 -1.75
N SER A 97 -5.19 -5.10 -1.37
CA SER A 97 -5.59 -5.31 0.02
C SER A 97 -4.49 -5.99 0.84
N ALA A 98 -4.18 -5.41 2.00
CA ALA A 98 -3.28 -6.01 2.99
C ALA A 98 -3.78 -7.36 3.53
N ASN A 99 -5.07 -7.67 3.34
CA ASN A 99 -5.69 -8.92 3.79
C ASN A 99 -5.66 -10.03 2.73
N GLU A 100 -5.09 -9.79 1.54
CA GLU A 100 -4.81 -10.86 0.58
C GLU A 100 -3.86 -11.89 1.22
N VAL A 101 -4.11 -13.18 1.05
CA VAL A 101 -3.40 -14.25 1.79
C VAL A 101 -1.88 -14.11 1.67
N GLY A 102 -1.37 -13.89 0.46
CA GLY A 102 0.08 -13.71 0.24
C GLY A 102 0.63 -12.39 0.80
N VAL A 103 -0.14 -11.30 0.74
CA VAL A 103 0.28 -10.00 1.28
C VAL A 103 0.32 -10.05 2.81
N ALA A 104 -0.73 -10.57 3.43
CA ALA A 104 -0.79 -10.75 4.88
C ALA A 104 0.34 -11.64 5.40
N ALA A 105 0.64 -12.75 4.70
CA ALA A 105 1.75 -13.64 5.07
C ALA A 105 3.11 -12.93 5.03
N GLU A 106 3.39 -12.14 3.98
CA GLU A 106 4.63 -11.37 3.88
C GLU A 106 4.70 -10.23 4.92
N LEU A 107 3.59 -9.57 5.22
CA LEU A 107 3.51 -8.55 6.28
C LEU A 107 3.80 -9.16 7.66
N VAL A 108 3.24 -10.33 7.97
CA VAL A 108 3.54 -11.07 9.22
C VAL A 108 5.01 -11.48 9.25
N SER A 109 5.55 -12.02 8.15
CA SER A 109 6.96 -12.39 8.05
C SER A 109 7.90 -11.20 8.29
N ALA A 110 7.59 -10.05 7.68
CA ALA A 110 8.32 -8.81 7.89
C ALA A 110 8.29 -8.36 9.36
N ASN A 111 7.12 -8.44 10.00
CA ASN A 111 6.97 -8.07 11.40
C ASN A 111 7.75 -9.01 12.35
N GLU A 112 7.74 -10.32 12.11
CA GLU A 112 8.54 -11.27 12.90
C GLU A 112 10.06 -11.01 12.74
N LYS A 113 10.51 -10.65 11.52
CA LYS A 113 11.90 -10.21 11.31
C LYS A 113 12.22 -8.96 12.11
N LEU A 114 11.37 -7.93 12.05
CA LEU A 114 11.57 -6.69 12.81
C LEU A 114 11.63 -6.97 14.32
N LYS A 115 10.69 -7.76 14.85
CA LYS A 115 10.66 -8.19 16.25
C LYS A 115 11.97 -8.84 16.67
N SER A 116 12.51 -9.76 15.86
CA SER A 116 13.76 -10.47 16.15
C SER A 116 15.00 -9.55 16.25
N MET A 117 14.93 -8.34 15.69
CA MET A 117 16.00 -7.35 15.76
C MET A 117 16.01 -6.58 17.09
N PHE A 118 14.87 -6.48 17.77
CA PHE A 118 14.74 -5.79 19.06
C PHE A 118 14.91 -6.71 20.27
N THR A 119 14.84 -8.03 20.07
CA THR A 119 15.01 -9.04 21.13
C THR A 119 16.44 -9.59 21.21
N LYS A 120 17.43 -8.90 20.64
CA LYS A 120 18.86 -9.15 20.90
C LYS A 120 19.36 -8.28 22.04
#